data_AF-A0A2M6K921-F1
#
_entry.id   AF-A0A2M6K921-F1
#
_cell.length_a   1.000
_cell.length_b   1.000
_cell.length_c   1.000
_cell.angle_alpha   90.00
_cell.angle_beta   90.00
_cell.angle_gamma   90.00
#
_symmetry.space_group_name_H-M   'P 1'
#
loop_
_entity.id
_entity.type
_entity.pdbx_description
1 polymer ?
#
loop_
_entity_poly.entity_id
_entity_poly.type
_entity_poly.pdbx_seq_one_letter_code
_entity_poly.pdbx_strand_id
1 'polypeptide(L)'
;MDIKDLLKNAQHLTDYEFEQKLNKLARDNYRYRNLDEKNRGLVFDILKKYRGYLRKGIGISYSTLQNESYRLYQNRLKLGLTEDDLKDIKEILSSFKR
;
A
#
# COMPACT_ATOMS: atom_id res chain seq x y z
N MET A 1 11.98 -10.00 3.71
CA MET A 1 10.56 -10.03 4.14
C MET A 1 9.74 -9.73 2.91
N ASP A 2 8.77 -10.58 2.59
CA ASP A 2 7.84 -10.31 1.50
C ASP A 2 6.50 -9.74 2.03
N ILE A 3 5.60 -9.38 1.12
CA ILE A 3 4.27 -8.85 1.46
C ILE A 3 3.42 -9.89 2.19
N LYS A 4 3.57 -11.17 1.86
CA LYS A 4 2.80 -12.26 2.47
C LYS A 4 3.23 -12.46 3.92
N ASP A 5 4.52 -12.35 4.21
CA ASP A 5 5.08 -12.39 5.56
C ASP A 5 4.62 -11.19 6.39
N LEU A 6 4.59 -9.99 5.81
CA LEU A 6 4.06 -8.81 6.49
C LEU A 6 2.58 -9.00 6.84
N LEU A 7 1.77 -9.51 5.89
CA LEU A 7 0.33 -9.75 6.08
C LEU A 7 0.03 -10.85 7.09
N LYS A 8 0.77 -11.96 7.07
CA LYS A 8 0.64 -13.04 8.06
C LYS A 8 0.90 -12.52 9.47
N ASN A 9 1.92 -11.69 9.64
CA ASN A 9 2.30 -11.16 10.94
C ASN A 9 1.49 -9.92 11.36
N ALA A 10 0.77 -9.27 10.43
CA ALA A 10 0.07 -8.01 10.67
C ALA A 10 -0.88 -8.08 11.88
N GLN A 11 -1.49 -9.23 12.14
CA GLN A 11 -2.44 -9.40 13.26
C GLN A 11 -1.78 -9.11 14.62
N HIS A 12 -0.50 -9.48 14.76
CA HIS A 12 0.26 -9.46 16.01
C HIS A 12 1.12 -8.21 16.19
N LEU A 13 1.15 -7.30 15.20
CA LEU A 13 1.97 -6.09 15.27
C LEU A 13 1.18 -4.93 15.84
N THR A 14 1.83 -4.10 16.66
CA THR A 14 1.35 -2.76 16.99
C THR A 14 1.33 -1.88 15.73
N ASP A 15 0.62 -0.76 15.78
CA ASP A 15 0.55 0.16 14.64
C ASP A 15 1.92 0.69 14.24
N TYR A 16 2.76 0.99 15.23
CA TYR A 16 4.14 1.41 15.03
C TYR A 16 4.99 0.33 14.37
N GLU A 17 4.88 -0.93 14.83
CA GLU A 17 5.64 -2.04 14.26
C GLU A 17 5.18 -2.38 12.84
N PHE A 18 3.87 -2.32 12.57
CA PHE A 18 3.32 -2.52 11.23
C PHE A 18 3.86 -1.46 10.28
N GLU A 19 3.84 -0.19 10.70
CA GLU A 19 4.40 0.93 9.93
C GLU A 19 5.90 0.79 9.71
N GLN A 20 6.68 0.41 10.73
CA GLN A 20 8.11 0.14 10.59
C GLN A 20 8.39 -1.01 9.62
N LYS A 21 7.66 -2.12 9.71
CA LYS A 21 7.86 -3.27 8.83
C LYS A 21 7.41 -2.99 7.41
N LEU A 22 6.33 -2.24 7.21
CA LEU A 22 5.91 -1.79 5.89
C LEU A 22 6.91 -0.79 5.28
N ASN A 23 7.47 0.12 6.08
CA ASN A 23 8.61 0.98 5.67
C ASN A 23 9.84 0.19 5.28
N LYS A 24 10.17 -0.84 6.05
CA LYS A 24 11.27 -1.75 5.73
C LYS A 24 10.99 -2.51 4.44
N LEU A 25 9.78 -3.04 4.26
CA LEU A 25 9.36 -3.70 3.02
C LEU A 25 9.49 -2.77 1.82
N ALA A 26 9.03 -1.53 1.92
CA ALA A 26 9.13 -0.54 0.84
C ALA A 26 10.58 -0.15 0.52
N ARG A 27 11.48 -0.15 1.51
CA ARG A 27 12.92 0.10 1.29
C ARG A 27 13.63 -1.11 0.67
N ASP A 28 13.28 -2.30 1.13
CA ASP A 28 13.98 -3.54 0.79
C ASP A 28 13.50 -4.16 -0.54
N ASN A 29 12.25 -3.91 -0.95
CA ASN A 29 11.68 -4.51 -2.14
C ASN A 29 11.80 -3.56 -3.34
N TYR A 30 12.60 -4.00 -4.32
CA TYR A 30 12.95 -3.27 -5.54
C TYR A 30 11.73 -2.69 -6.30
N ARG A 31 10.57 -3.35 -6.23
CA ARG A 31 9.33 -2.85 -6.87
C ARG A 31 8.84 -1.53 -6.31
N TYR A 32 9.24 -1.17 -5.10
CA TYR A 32 8.90 0.09 -4.44
C TYR A 32 9.98 1.16 -4.57
N ARG A 33 11.14 0.82 -5.17
CA ARG A 33 12.30 1.72 -5.26
C ARG A 33 12.03 2.95 -6.11
N ASN A 34 11.10 2.85 -7.05
CA ASN A 34 10.68 3.94 -7.93
C ASN A 34 9.68 4.89 -7.27
N LEU A 35 9.11 4.53 -6.11
CA LEU A 35 8.27 5.46 -5.38
C LEU A 35 9.13 6.52 -4.69
N ASP A 36 8.88 7.78 -5.04
CA ASP A 36 9.37 8.89 -4.24
C ASP A 36 8.77 8.85 -2.80
N GLU A 37 9.28 9.69 -1.91
CA GLU A 37 8.86 9.71 -0.50
C GLU A 37 7.35 10.02 -0.36
N LYS A 38 6.82 10.86 -1.26
CA LYS A 38 5.43 11.30 -1.28
C LYS A 38 4.48 10.16 -1.68
N ASN A 39 4.81 9.44 -2.73
CA ASN A 39 4.01 8.34 -3.28
C ASN A 39 4.07 7.13 -2.34
N ARG A 40 5.21 6.92 -1.66
CA ARG A 40 5.29 6.02 -0.51
C ARG A 40 4.27 6.42 0.55
N GLY A 41 4.27 7.67 1.01
CA GLY A 41 3.31 8.17 2.01
C GLY A 41 1.85 7.88 1.65
N LEU A 42 1.48 8.12 0.39
CA LEU A 42 0.15 7.80 -0.13
C LEU A 42 -0.22 6.31 -0.04
N VAL A 43 0.70 5.43 -0.40
CA VAL A 43 0.51 3.98 -0.22
C VAL A 43 0.34 3.64 1.26
N PHE A 44 1.16 4.22 2.14
CA PHE A 44 1.07 4.02 3.59
C PHE A 44 -0.30 4.42 4.13
N ASP A 45 -0.82 5.57 3.72
CA ASP A 45 -2.12 6.07 4.16
C ASP A 45 -3.27 5.15 3.74
N ILE A 46 -3.22 4.64 2.50
CA ILE A 46 -4.20 3.67 2.00
C ILE A 46 -4.11 2.36 2.80
N LEU A 47 -2.91 1.83 3.02
CA LEU A 47 -2.73 0.60 3.79
C LEU A 47 -3.14 0.76 5.26
N LYS A 48 -2.87 1.93 5.88
CA LYS A 48 -3.38 2.29 7.22
C LYS A 48 -4.90 2.29 7.26
N LYS A 49 -5.57 2.86 6.25
CA LYS A 49 -7.04 2.87 6.14
C LYS A 49 -7.62 1.46 6.13
N TYR A 50 -6.95 0.51 5.45
CA TYR A 50 -7.40 -0.88 5.38
C TYR A 50 -6.77 -1.81 6.42
N ARG A 51 -6.01 -1.27 7.39
CA ARG A 51 -5.29 -2.08 8.39
C ARG A 51 -6.18 -3.09 9.10
N GLY A 52 -7.43 -2.73 9.42
CA GLY A 52 -8.34 -3.62 10.16
C GLY A 52 -8.64 -4.91 9.39
N TYR A 53 -8.65 -4.84 8.07
CA TYR A 53 -8.78 -6.00 7.19
C TYR A 53 -7.45 -6.75 7.07
N LEU A 54 -6.36 -6.02 6.80
CA LEU A 54 -5.02 -6.61 6.65
C LEU A 54 -4.58 -7.36 7.93
N ARG A 55 -4.87 -6.81 9.11
CA ARG A 55 -4.65 -7.42 10.44
C ARG A 55 -5.53 -8.63 10.72
N LYS A 56 -6.56 -8.90 9.91
CA LYS A 56 -7.35 -10.14 9.97
C LYS A 56 -6.90 -11.14 8.91
N GLY A 57 -5.79 -10.87 8.22
CA GLY A 57 -5.35 -11.64 7.05
C GLY A 57 -6.30 -11.47 5.85
N ILE A 58 -7.22 -10.49 5.92
CA ILE A 58 -8.17 -10.20 4.87
C ILE A 58 -7.48 -9.18 3.95
N GLY A 59 -7.03 -9.66 2.78
CA GLY A 59 -6.49 -8.79 1.74
C GLY A 59 -7.52 -7.76 1.25
N ILE A 60 -7.06 -6.76 0.53
CA ILE A 60 -7.92 -5.71 -0.04
C ILE A 60 -8.77 -6.34 -1.16
N SER A 61 -10.08 -6.11 -1.13
CA SER A 61 -10.96 -6.62 -2.20
C SER A 61 -10.70 -5.90 -3.53
N TYR A 62 -11.00 -6.58 -4.63
CA TYR A 62 -10.87 -5.98 -5.97
C TYR A 62 -11.67 -4.68 -6.12
N SER A 63 -12.91 -4.64 -5.62
CA SER A 63 -13.75 -3.44 -5.65
C SER A 63 -13.14 -2.29 -4.87
N THR A 64 -12.54 -2.57 -3.72
CA THR A 64 -11.83 -1.58 -2.90
C THR A 64 -10.61 -1.03 -3.65
N LEU A 65 -9.82 -1.90 -4.26
CA LEU A 65 -8.66 -1.47 -5.06
C LEU A 65 -9.07 -0.59 -6.24
N GLN A 66 -10.18 -0.93 -6.92
CA GLN A 66 -10.71 -0.11 -8.02
C GLN A 66 -11.18 1.26 -7.53
N ASN A 67 -11.90 1.32 -6.41
CA ASN A 67 -12.35 2.58 -5.82
C ASN A 67 -11.18 3.47 -5.41
N GLU A 68 -10.14 2.90 -4.79
CA GLU A 68 -8.94 3.65 -4.42
C GLU A 68 -8.15 4.10 -5.66
N SER A 69 -7.98 3.23 -6.66
CA SER A 69 -7.32 3.58 -7.92
C SER A 69 -8.05 4.73 -8.62
N TYR A 70 -9.38 4.67 -8.67
CA TYR A 70 -10.21 5.73 -9.25
C TYR A 70 -10.10 7.03 -8.46
N ARG A 71 -10.13 6.97 -7.12
CA ARG A 71 -9.94 8.14 -6.25
C ARG A 71 -8.58 8.80 -6.47
N LEU A 72 -7.51 8.01 -6.61
CA LEU A 72 -6.18 8.51 -6.91
C LEU A 72 -6.13 9.17 -8.29
N TYR A 73 -6.72 8.54 -9.31
CA TYR A 73 -6.78 9.09 -10.67
C TYR A 73 -7.52 10.43 -10.73
N GLN A 74 -8.66 10.55 -10.05
CA GLN A 74 -9.45 11.78 -9.97
C GLN A 74 -8.68 12.92 -9.29
N ASN A 75 -7.86 12.59 -8.28
CA ASN A 75 -7.10 13.58 -7.52
C ASN A 75 -5.64 13.70 -7.96
N ARG A 76 -5.22 13.04 -9.05
CA ARG A 76 -3.81 12.91 -9.42
C ARG A 76 -3.09 14.25 -9.53
N LEU A 77 -3.73 15.24 -10.14
CA LEU A 77 -3.14 16.58 -10.30
C LEU A 77 -2.94 17.29 -8.96
N LYS A 78 -3.92 17.18 -8.05
CA LYS A 78 -3.83 17.74 -6.69
C LYS A 78 -2.77 17.03 -5.86
N LEU A 79 -2.64 15.72 -6.07
CA LEU A 79 -1.64 14.88 -5.41
C LEU A 79 -0.28 14.91 -6.12
N GLY A 80 -0.14 15.64 -7.24
CA GLY A 80 1.08 15.69 -8.04
C GLY A 80 1.54 14.32 -8.54
N LEU A 81 0.61 13.42 -8.85
CA LEU A 81 0.87 12.06 -9.34
C LEU A 81 0.84 12.03 -10.87
N THR A 82 1.85 11.39 -11.46
CA THR A 82 1.87 11.02 -12.87
C THR A 82 1.06 9.74 -13.14
N GLU A 83 0.83 9.41 -14.40
CA GLU A 83 0.19 8.13 -14.75
C GLU A 83 1.05 6.92 -14.37
N ASP A 84 2.37 7.05 -14.46
CA ASP A 84 3.30 6.02 -14.01
C ASP A 84 3.24 5.83 -12.49
N ASP A 85 3.16 6.91 -11.71
CA ASP A 85 2.99 6.82 -10.26
C ASP A 85 1.70 6.09 -9.88
N LEU A 86 0.60 6.38 -10.59
CA LEU A 86 -0.68 5.71 -10.38
C LEU A 86 -0.58 4.21 -10.68
N LYS A 87 0.15 3.85 -11.74
CA LYS A 87 0.36 2.46 -12.13
C LYS A 87 1.19 1.73 -11.07
N ASP A 88 2.28 2.33 -10.60
CA ASP A 88 3.13 1.78 -9.55
C ASP A 88 2.33 1.59 -8.25
N ILE A 89 1.62 2.64 -7.79
CA ILE A 89 0.74 2.55 -6.61
C ILE A 89 -0.29 1.43 -6.76
N LYS A 90 -0.89 1.28 -7.95
CA LYS A 90 -1.87 0.22 -8.21
C LYS A 90 -1.25 -1.18 -8.16
N GLU A 91 -0.07 -1.39 -8.74
CA GLU A 91 0.64 -2.68 -8.67
C GLU A 91 0.95 -3.05 -7.21
N ILE A 92 1.39 -2.06 -6.45
CA ILE A 92 1.69 -2.19 -5.03
C ILE A 92 0.46 -2.61 -4.25
N LEU A 93 -0.64 -1.87 -4.37
CA LEU A 93 -1.88 -2.19 -3.66
C LEU A 93 -2.44 -3.54 -4.10
N SER A 94 -2.27 -3.90 -5.38
CA SER A 94 -2.65 -5.21 -5.93
C SER A 94 -1.87 -6.37 -5.29
N SER A 95 -0.69 -6.11 -4.74
CA SER A 95 0.07 -7.13 -4.01
C SER A 95 -0.54 -7.46 -2.65
N PHE A 96 -1.40 -6.58 -2.12
CA PHE A 96 -2.20 -6.78 -0.92
C PHE A 96 -3.61 -7.29 -1.24
N LYS A 97 -3.89 -7.60 -2.51
CA LYS A 97 -5.19 -8.11 -2.97
C LYS A 97 -5.44 -9.53 -2.42
N ARG A 98 -6.71 -9.84 -2.16
CA ARG A 98 -7.20 -11.20 -1.95
C ARG A 98 -7.50 -11.91 -3.27
#